data_AF-A0A4R7IT12-F1
#
_entry.id   AF-A0A4R7IT12-F1
#
_cell.length_a   1.000
_cell.length_b   1.000
_cell.length_c   1.000
_cell.angle_alpha   90.00
_cell.angle_beta   90.00
_cell.angle_gamma   90.00
#
_symmetry.space_group_name_H-M   'P 1'
#
loop_
_entity.id
_entity.type
_entity.pdbx_description
1 polymer ?
#
loop_
_entity_poly.entity_id
_entity_poly.type
_entity_poly.pdbx_seq_one_letter_code
_entity_poly.pdbx_strand_id
1 'polypeptide(L)'
;MWKRKGRKGRRTAEPVPVELCDLCARVFPENESVTGYVPDSSAAHAVNEHVDGLRLITTCSDEHFDVIKEGYAQRPFVDEELWAAKLTRVLTAGPQALSMEQLGCRTGLQESQIRAGIAWHNERMREAQQRSDP
;
A
#
# COMPACT_ATOMS: atom_id res chain seq x y z
N MET A 1 -13.60 -57.24 -33.64
CA MET A 1 -13.75 -56.55 -32.34
C MET A 1 -12.69 -55.46 -32.21
N TRP A 2 -13.08 -54.18 -32.28
CA TRP A 2 -12.14 -53.05 -32.16
C TRP A 2 -12.23 -52.47 -30.75
N LYS A 3 -11.13 -52.49 -29.98
CA LYS A 3 -11.07 -51.86 -28.65
C LYS A 3 -10.48 -50.46 -28.78
N ARG A 4 -11.27 -49.47 -28.35
CA ARG A 4 -11.02 -48.03 -28.44
C ARG A 4 -9.80 -47.63 -27.61
N LYS A 5 -8.85 -46.91 -28.23
CA LYS A 5 -7.73 -46.24 -27.54
C LYS A 5 -8.29 -45.16 -26.61
N GLY A 6 -7.92 -45.24 -25.34
CA GLY A 6 -8.31 -44.29 -24.30
C GLY A 6 -7.89 -42.86 -24.66
N ARG A 7 -8.82 -41.92 -24.52
CA ARG A 7 -8.59 -40.48 -24.65
C ARG A 7 -7.57 -40.05 -23.58
N LYS A 8 -6.39 -39.57 -24.01
CA LYS A 8 -5.47 -38.84 -23.13
C LYS A 8 -6.22 -37.64 -22.55
N GLY A 9 -6.32 -37.59 -21.23
CA GLY A 9 -6.92 -36.49 -20.50
C GLY A 9 -6.25 -35.17 -20.89
N ARG A 10 -7.07 -34.21 -21.31
CA ARG A 10 -6.68 -32.82 -21.56
C ARG A 10 -6.26 -32.26 -20.20
N ARG A 11 -4.94 -32.09 -19.96
CA ARG A 11 -4.45 -31.36 -18.78
C ARG A 11 -5.11 -29.98 -18.80
N THR A 12 -5.91 -29.68 -17.79
CA THR A 12 -6.39 -28.33 -17.52
C THR A 12 -5.15 -27.46 -17.28
N ALA A 13 -4.97 -26.41 -18.07
CA ALA A 13 -3.88 -25.47 -17.88
C ALA A 13 -4.04 -24.83 -16.50
N GLU A 14 -2.96 -24.81 -15.72
CA GLU A 14 -2.91 -24.12 -14.44
C GLU A 14 -3.08 -22.61 -14.70
N PRO A 15 -3.89 -21.89 -13.89
CA PRO A 15 -4.02 -20.46 -14.04
C PRO A 15 -2.66 -19.80 -13.80
N VAL A 16 -2.24 -18.95 -14.74
CA VAL A 16 -1.03 -18.13 -14.58
C VAL A 16 -1.39 -17.01 -13.60
N PRO A 17 -0.64 -16.86 -12.49
CA PRO A 17 -0.80 -15.70 -11.60
C PRO A 17 -0.62 -14.40 -12.37
N VAL A 18 -1.44 -13.40 -12.05
CA VAL A 18 -1.44 -12.11 -12.74
C VAL A 18 -1.39 -10.97 -11.73
N GLU A 19 -0.75 -9.89 -12.17
CA GLU A 19 -0.61 -8.64 -11.45
C GLU A 19 -1.32 -7.50 -12.18
N LEU A 20 -1.55 -6.39 -11.48
CA LEU A 20 -2.08 -5.16 -12.03
C LEU A 20 -0.98 -4.09 -12.04
N CYS A 21 -0.76 -3.43 -13.18
CA CYS A 21 0.21 -2.35 -13.25
C CYS A 21 -0.33 -1.08 -12.57
N ASP A 22 0.41 -0.55 -11.60
CA ASP A 22 0.02 0.64 -10.83
C ASP A 22 -0.09 1.92 -11.68
N LEU A 23 0.57 1.96 -12.86
CA LEU A 23 0.50 3.13 -13.75
C LEU A 23 -0.67 3.06 -14.72
N CYS A 24 -0.81 1.94 -15.45
CA CYS A 24 -1.73 1.83 -16.58
C CYS A 24 -2.92 0.88 -16.35
N ALA A 25 -3.02 0.26 -15.16
CA ALA A 25 -4.02 -0.74 -14.81
C ALA A 25 -4.09 -1.94 -15.78
N ARG A 26 -3.03 -2.20 -16.55
CA ARG A 26 -2.92 -3.41 -17.37
C ARG A 26 -2.75 -4.62 -16.45
N VAL A 27 -3.49 -5.69 -16.73
CA VAL A 27 -3.26 -7.01 -16.14
C VAL A 27 -2.17 -7.73 -16.93
N PHE A 28 -1.17 -8.28 -16.25
CA PHE A 28 -0.03 -8.94 -16.88
C PHE A 28 0.48 -10.13 -16.03
N PRO A 29 1.24 -11.08 -16.60
CA PRO A 29 1.76 -12.23 -15.84
C PRO A 29 2.68 -11.78 -14.70
N GLU A 30 2.51 -12.36 -13.50
CA GLU A 30 3.31 -11.99 -12.32
C GLU A 30 4.82 -12.15 -12.56
N ASN A 31 5.25 -13.14 -13.33
CA ASN A 31 6.66 -13.38 -13.65
C ASN A 31 7.29 -12.31 -14.56
N GLU A 32 6.51 -11.36 -15.07
CA GLU A 32 6.96 -10.19 -15.83
C GLU A 32 6.96 -8.91 -14.97
N SER A 33 6.70 -9.02 -13.66
CA SER A 33 6.60 -7.85 -12.78
C SER A 33 7.94 -7.16 -12.58
N VAL A 34 7.92 -5.85 -12.73
CA VAL A 34 8.95 -4.95 -12.19
C VAL A 34 8.41 -4.40 -10.88
N THR A 35 9.11 -4.68 -9.78
CA THR A 35 8.70 -4.25 -8.44
C THR A 35 9.79 -3.45 -7.75
N GLY A 36 9.38 -2.51 -6.91
CA GLY A 36 10.32 -1.73 -6.10
C GLY A 36 9.63 -0.81 -5.11
N TYR A 37 10.42 -0.29 -4.16
CA TYR A 37 9.93 0.60 -3.12
C TYR A 37 10.23 2.07 -3.47
N VAL A 38 9.26 2.94 -3.21
CA VAL A 38 9.40 4.40 -3.31
C VAL A 38 9.07 5.07 -1.98
N PRO A 39 9.76 6.16 -1.61
CA PRO A 39 9.42 6.94 -0.42
C PRO A 39 8.01 7.53 -0.52
N ASP A 40 7.17 7.23 0.47
CA ASP A 40 5.81 7.74 0.55
C ASP A 40 5.39 7.82 2.02
N SER A 41 5.30 9.04 2.57
CA SER A 41 4.86 9.26 3.95
C SER A 41 3.41 8.86 4.19
N SER A 42 2.56 8.66 3.16
CA SER A 42 1.21 8.11 3.36
C SER A 42 1.18 6.59 3.49
N ALA A 43 2.30 5.90 3.23
CA ALA A 43 2.36 4.45 3.21
C ALA A 43 2.67 3.88 4.61
N ALA A 44 1.65 3.38 5.30
CA ALA A 44 1.82 2.49 6.44
C ALA A 44 1.48 1.05 6.03
N HIS A 45 2.48 0.18 6.04
CA HIS A 45 2.32 -1.19 5.55
C HIS A 45 1.45 -2.00 6.53
N ALA A 46 0.55 -2.84 6.02
CA ALA A 46 -0.48 -3.48 6.86
C ALA A 46 0.09 -4.36 7.99
N VAL A 47 1.22 -5.03 7.74
CA VAL A 47 1.81 -6.02 8.67
C VAL A 47 3.22 -5.65 9.12
N ASN A 48 4.13 -5.39 8.17
CA ASN A 48 5.53 -5.09 8.46
C ASN A 48 5.81 -3.58 8.62
N GLU A 49 6.03 -3.12 9.85
CA GLU A 49 6.34 -1.71 10.14
C GLU A 49 7.72 -1.25 9.66
N HIS A 50 8.65 -2.16 9.36
CA HIS A 50 10.00 -1.79 8.91
C HIS A 50 10.01 -1.15 7.52
N VAL A 51 8.91 -1.28 6.77
CA VAL A 51 8.72 -0.66 5.46
C VAL A 51 7.67 0.44 5.51
N ASP A 52 7.29 0.91 6.69
CA ASP A 52 6.51 2.13 6.82
C ASP A 52 7.28 3.31 6.20
N GLY A 53 6.57 4.15 5.44
CA GLY A 53 7.18 5.20 4.62
C GLY A 53 7.65 4.72 3.25
N LEU A 54 7.48 3.44 2.92
CA LEU A 54 7.84 2.87 1.62
C LEU A 54 6.62 2.22 0.97
N ARG A 55 6.23 2.74 -0.20
CA ARG A 55 5.20 2.12 -1.02
C ARG A 55 5.83 1.10 -1.96
N LEU A 56 5.35 -0.13 -1.91
CA LEU A 56 5.63 -1.12 -2.94
C LEU A 56 4.87 -0.75 -4.21
N ILE A 57 5.57 -0.68 -5.33
CA ILE A 57 5.03 -0.43 -6.66
C ILE A 57 5.24 -1.67 -7.52
N THR A 58 4.22 -2.03 -8.30
CA THR A 58 4.22 -3.15 -9.25
C THR A 58 3.86 -2.64 -10.64
N THR A 59 4.74 -2.84 -11.62
CA THR A 59 4.54 -2.39 -13.00
C THR A 59 4.83 -3.49 -14.03
N CYS A 60 4.25 -3.32 -15.22
CA CYS A 60 4.47 -4.22 -16.35
C CYS A 60 5.75 -3.93 -17.14
N SER A 61 6.52 -2.90 -16.76
CA SER A 61 7.78 -2.51 -17.39
C SER A 61 8.59 -1.56 -16.50
N ASP A 62 9.90 -1.47 -16.78
CA ASP A 62 10.81 -0.50 -16.16
C ASP A 62 10.39 0.94 -16.46
N GLU A 63 9.96 1.23 -17.69
CA GLU A 63 9.50 2.56 -18.10
C GLU A 63 8.34 3.06 -17.22
N HIS A 64 7.38 2.19 -16.92
CA HIS A 64 6.26 2.54 -16.03
C HIS A 64 6.74 2.73 -14.59
N PHE A 65 7.72 1.95 -14.14
CA PHE A 65 8.30 2.10 -12.81
C PHE A 65 9.01 3.45 -12.67
N ASP A 66 9.80 3.83 -13.68
CA ASP A 66 10.54 5.11 -13.69
C ASP A 66 9.61 6.32 -13.64
N VAL A 67 8.48 6.29 -14.37
CA VAL A 67 7.46 7.34 -14.32
C VAL A 67 6.87 7.49 -12.92
N ILE A 68 6.50 6.37 -12.27
CA ILE A 68 5.97 6.40 -10.91
C ILE A 68 7.03 6.93 -9.93
N LYS A 69 8.26 6.41 -10.04
CA LYS A 69 9.38 6.79 -9.17
C LYS A 69 9.66 8.30 -9.24
N GLU A 70 9.67 8.89 -10.43
CA GLU A 70 9.82 10.33 -10.62
C GLU A 70 8.67 11.11 -9.95
N GLY A 71 7.43 10.64 -10.09
CA GLY A 71 6.28 11.24 -9.41
C GLY A 71 6.42 11.26 -7.89
N TYR A 72 6.90 10.17 -7.29
CA TYR A 72 7.14 10.10 -5.85
C TYR A 72 8.36 10.93 -5.41
N ALA A 73 9.40 11.04 -6.24
CA ALA A 73 10.56 11.87 -5.94
C ALA A 73 10.21 13.36 -5.80
N GLN A 74 9.16 13.82 -6.47
CA GLN A 74 8.66 15.19 -6.39
C GLN A 74 7.74 15.45 -5.19
N ARG A 75 7.23 14.38 -4.55
CA ARG A 75 6.34 14.50 -3.40
C ARG A 75 7.15 14.68 -2.12
N PRO A 76 6.91 15.75 -1.33
CA PRO A 76 7.56 15.90 -0.04
C PRO A 76 7.22 14.73 0.89
N PHE A 77 8.25 14.23 1.58
CA PHE A 77 8.06 13.27 2.66
C PHE A 77 7.77 14.03 3.96
N VAL A 78 6.60 13.81 4.55
CA VAL A 78 6.15 14.50 5.75
C VAL A 78 6.03 13.52 6.90
N ASP A 79 6.87 13.67 7.92
CA ASP A 79 6.90 12.73 9.06
C ASP A 79 5.53 12.64 9.76
N GLU A 80 4.83 13.75 9.93
CA GLU A 80 3.51 13.78 10.55
C GLU A 80 2.45 13.04 9.74
N GLU A 81 2.58 13.01 8.41
CA GLU A 81 1.71 12.19 7.55
C GLU A 81 1.97 10.71 7.78
N LEU A 82 3.23 10.30 7.92
CA LEU A 82 3.58 8.92 8.25
C LEU A 82 3.08 8.52 9.61
N TRP A 83 3.23 9.39 10.61
CA TRP A 83 2.72 9.13 11.95
C TRP A 83 1.20 8.99 11.92
N ALA A 84 0.50 9.85 11.18
CA ALA A 84 -0.95 9.74 10.96
C ALA A 84 -1.34 8.42 10.27
N ALA A 85 -0.60 7.98 9.27
CA ALA A 85 -0.85 6.71 8.58
C ALA A 85 -0.67 5.50 9.52
N LYS A 86 0.40 5.49 10.33
CA LYS A 86 0.64 4.45 11.34
C LYS A 86 -0.45 4.40 12.42
N LEU A 87 -0.92 5.56 12.87
CA LEU A 87 -2.04 5.68 13.81
C LEU A 87 -3.34 5.14 13.18
N THR A 88 -3.62 5.50 11.94
CA THR A 88 -4.80 5.02 11.20
C THR A 88 -4.78 3.50 11.08
N ARG A 89 -3.63 2.89 10.73
CA ARG A 89 -3.46 1.44 10.68
C ARG A 89 -3.87 0.76 12.00
N VAL A 90 -3.33 1.22 13.13
CA VAL A 90 -3.60 0.55 14.42
C VAL A 90 -5.03 0.76 14.93
N LEU A 91 -5.65 1.90 14.59
CA LEU A 91 -7.03 2.22 14.96
C LEU A 91 -8.06 1.49 14.07
N THR A 92 -7.72 1.21 12.80
CA THR A 92 -8.60 0.49 11.87
C THR A 92 -8.51 -1.03 12.02
N ALA A 93 -7.35 -1.57 12.40
CA ALA A 93 -7.15 -3.01 12.62
C ALA A 93 -7.55 -3.49 14.03
N GLY A 94 -7.91 -2.59 14.95
CA GLY A 94 -8.08 -2.89 16.37
C GLY A 94 -9.28 -2.20 17.02
N PRO A 95 -9.27 -2.07 18.37
CA PRO A 95 -10.27 -1.30 19.09
C PRO A 95 -10.30 0.16 18.63
N GLN A 96 -11.50 0.73 18.56
CA GLN A 96 -11.72 2.12 18.09
C GLN A 96 -11.08 3.18 19.00
N ALA A 97 -10.70 2.83 20.23
CA ALA A 97 -10.04 3.72 21.16
C ALA A 97 -8.86 3.00 21.84
N LEU A 98 -7.71 3.67 21.87
CA LEU A 98 -6.49 3.22 22.49
C LEU A 98 -5.94 4.34 23.38
N SER A 99 -5.35 3.99 24.52
CA SER A 99 -4.62 4.96 25.34
C SER A 99 -3.35 5.43 24.62
N MET A 100 -2.78 6.57 25.04
CA MET A 100 -1.51 7.07 24.50
C MET A 100 -0.37 6.04 24.62
N GLU A 101 -0.31 5.34 25.75
CA GLU A 101 0.66 4.27 25.98
C GLU A 101 0.47 3.10 24.99
N GLN A 102 -0.78 2.66 24.80
CA GLN A 102 -1.09 1.60 23.84
C GLN A 102 -0.76 1.99 22.40
N LEU A 103 -1.01 3.26 22.02
CA LEU A 103 -0.62 3.79 20.71
C LEU A 103 0.91 3.77 20.55
N GLY A 104 1.65 4.22 21.57
CA GLY A 104 3.11 4.16 21.56
C GLY A 104 3.64 2.74 21.38
N CYS A 105 3.14 1.79 22.18
CA CYS A 105 3.55 0.38 22.09
C CYS A 105 3.26 -0.26 20.72
N ARG A 106 2.16 0.10 20.06
CA ARG A 106 1.75 -0.52 18.79
C ARG A 106 2.34 0.14 17.55
N THR A 107 2.83 1.37 17.67
CA THR A 107 3.35 2.14 16.53
C THR A 107 4.84 2.44 16.65
N GLY A 108 5.44 2.26 17.83
CA GLY A 108 6.79 2.71 18.15
C GLY A 108 6.94 4.23 18.24
N LEU A 109 5.83 4.99 18.19
CA LEU A 109 5.86 6.45 18.24
C LEU A 109 5.93 6.96 19.68
N GLN A 110 6.65 8.06 19.86
CA GLN A 110 6.64 8.83 21.09
C GLN A 110 5.37 9.68 21.19
N GLU A 111 4.97 10.04 22.41
CA GLU A 111 3.76 10.85 22.65
C GLU A 111 3.72 12.14 21.82
N SER A 112 4.85 12.84 21.66
CA SER A 112 4.93 14.05 20.82
C SER A 112 4.62 13.77 19.35
N GLN A 113 5.11 12.65 18.82
CA GLN A 113 4.87 12.22 17.43
C GLN A 113 3.42 11.79 17.24
N ILE A 114 2.84 11.09 18.22
CA ILE A 114 1.42 10.72 18.21
C ILE A 114 0.55 11.98 18.14
N ARG A 115 0.83 12.98 18.98
CA ARG A 115 0.10 14.26 19.00
C ARG A 115 0.23 15.00 17.68
N ALA A 116 1.43 15.05 17.11
CA ALA A 116 1.68 15.69 15.83
C ALA A 116 0.95 14.99 14.66
N GLY A 117 0.98 13.65 14.62
CA GLY A 117 0.24 12.87 13.62
C GLY A 117 -1.27 13.07 13.71
N ILE A 118 -1.84 13.09 14.93
CA ILE A 118 -3.26 13.40 15.14
C ILE A 118 -3.60 14.82 14.64
N ALA A 119 -2.76 15.81 14.97
CA ALA A 119 -2.96 17.19 14.55
C ALA A 119 -2.95 17.32 13.02
N TRP A 120 -1.98 16.68 12.36
CA TRP A 120 -1.87 16.64 10.90
C TRP A 120 -3.12 16.01 10.26
N HIS A 121 -3.56 14.84 10.75
CA HIS A 121 -4.75 14.15 10.24
C HIS A 121 -6.01 15.02 10.36
N ASN A 122 -6.22 15.61 11.54
CA ASN A 122 -7.39 16.44 11.80
C ASN A 122 -7.43 17.69 10.91
N GLU A 123 -6.27 18.28 10.59
CA GLU A 123 -6.20 19.42 9.67
C GLU A 123 -6.60 19.01 8.26
N ARG A 124 -6.06 17.90 7.74
CA ARG A 124 -6.43 17.38 6.41
C ARG A 124 -7.93 17.05 6.30
N MET A 125 -8.52 16.50 7.37
CA MET A 125 -9.96 16.24 7.41
C MET A 125 -10.79 17.53 7.39
N ARG A 126 -10.35 18.59 8.07
CA ARG A 126 -11.00 19.91 8.02
C ARG A 126 -10.93 20.51 6.62
N GLU A 127 -9.77 20.47 5.97
CA GLU A 127 -9.60 20.98 4.60
C GLU A 127 -10.45 20.20 3.59
N ALA A 128 -10.50 18.86 3.72
CA ALA A 128 -11.31 18.01 2.86
C ALA A 128 -12.81 18.31 3.01
N GLN A 129 -13.29 18.56 4.23
CA GLN A 129 -14.67 18.95 4.50
C GLN A 129 -15.00 20.31 3.88
N GLN A 130 -14.14 21.32 4.09
CA GLN A 130 -14.34 22.67 3.51
C GLN A 130 -14.38 22.67 1.98
N ARG A 131 -13.60 21.79 1.33
CA ARG A 131 -13.64 21.63 -0.13
C ARG A 131 -14.90 20.92 -0.63
N SER A 132 -15.55 20.15 0.24
CA SER A 132 -16.73 19.34 -0.09
C SER A 132 -18.05 20.06 0.23
N ASP A 133 -18.01 21.10 1.05
CA ASP A 133 -19.14 21.99 1.32
C ASP A 133 -19.26 23.04 0.19
N PRO A 134 -20.40 23.09 -0.55
CA PRO A 134 -20.61 23.99 -1.68
C PRO A 134 -20.78 25.47 -1.31
#